data_AF-A0A9D2CUK9-F1
#
_entry.id   AF-A0A9D2CUK9-F1
#
_cell.length_a   1.000
_cell.length_b   1.000
_cell.length_c   1.000
_cell.angle_alpha   90.00
_cell.angle_beta   90.00
_cell.angle_gamma   90.00
#
_symmetry.space_group_name_H-M   'P 1'
#
loop_
_entity.id
_entity.type
_entity.pdbx_description
1 polymer ?
#
loop_
_entity_poly.entity_id
_entity_poly.type
_entity_poly.pdbx_seq_one_letter_code
_entity_poly.pdbx_strand_id
1 'polypeptide(L)'
;MFRSVQEKYDYNKRRGGLFSSGYCFGVTLYNDYAKSDKPLKKSISEFIDSAHENAREGEEFSKGVMSAYRDMARVRSGKYKF
;
A
#
# COMPACT_ATOMS: atom_id res chain seq x y z
N MET A 1 8.79 10.45 -16.86
CA MET A 1 8.14 9.12 -16.79
C MET A 1 7.97 8.77 -15.32
N PHE A 2 6.75 8.48 -14.86
CA PHE A 2 6.54 8.02 -13.48
C PHE A 2 7.07 6.59 -13.35
N ARG A 3 7.79 6.30 -12.26
CA ARG A 3 8.20 4.92 -11.94
C ARG A 3 6.97 4.04 -11.74
N SER A 4 7.03 2.82 -12.24
CA SER A 4 5.97 1.83 -12.06
C SER A 4 5.84 1.43 -10.58
N VAL A 5 4.72 0.82 -10.21
CA VAL A 5 4.55 0.31 -8.83
C VAL A 5 5.55 -0.81 -8.55
N GLN A 6 5.83 -1.67 -9.52
CA GLN A 6 6.84 -2.71 -9.45
C GLN A 6 8.23 -2.14 -9.18
N GLU A 7 8.65 -1.10 -9.92
CA GLU A 7 9.94 -0.45 -9.68
C GLU A 7 10.05 0.15 -8.27
N LYS A 8 8.95 0.73 -7.77
CA LYS A 8 8.89 1.26 -6.39
C LYS A 8 8.87 0.15 -5.35
N TYR A 9 8.19 -0.97 -5.63
CA TYR A 9 8.15 -2.14 -4.77
C TYR A 9 9.55 -2.74 -4.63
N ASP A 10 10.25 -2.99 -5.74
CA ASP A 10 11.60 -3.55 -5.75
C ASP A 10 12.63 -2.61 -5.12
N TYR A 11 12.43 -1.30 -5.24
CA TYR A 11 13.21 -0.32 -4.51
C TYR A 11 13.00 -0.43 -2.99
N ASN A 12 11.74 -0.43 -2.53
CA ASN A 12 11.42 -0.49 -1.09
C ASN A 12 11.82 -1.83 -0.48
N LYS A 13 11.63 -2.94 -1.20
CA LYS A 13 12.06 -4.27 -0.78
C LYS A 13 13.56 -4.36 -0.53
N ARG A 14 14.39 -3.65 -1.31
CA ARG A 14 15.85 -3.56 -1.13
C ARG A 14 16.25 -2.58 -0.03
N ARG A 15 15.56 -1.44 0.08
CA ARG A 15 15.89 -0.38 1.04
C ARG A 15 15.63 -0.79 2.49
N GLY A 16 14.53 -1.49 2.75
CA GLY A 16 14.11 -1.83 4.11
C GLY A 16 13.74 -0.60 4.95
N GLY A 17 13.46 -0.83 6.24
CA GLY A 17 12.95 0.19 7.17
C GLY A 17 11.42 0.25 7.21
N LEU A 18 10.88 0.92 8.24
CA LEU A 18 9.44 0.90 8.55
C LEU A 18 8.57 1.34 7.37
N PHE A 19 8.89 2.48 6.76
CA PHE A 19 8.17 2.98 5.58
C PHE A 19 8.21 1.98 4.43
N SER A 20 9.39 1.45 4.10
CA SER A 20 9.54 0.54 2.98
C SER A 20 8.83 -0.79 3.20
N SER A 21 8.85 -1.32 4.43
CA SER A 21 8.05 -2.48 4.83
C SER A 21 6.56 -2.21 4.68
N GLY A 22 6.10 -1.04 5.14
CA GLY A 22 4.71 -0.61 4.99
C GLY A 22 4.28 -0.48 3.53
N TYR A 23 5.15 0.08 2.68
CA TYR A 23 4.88 0.18 1.23
C TYR A 23 4.72 -1.19 0.59
N CYS A 24 5.66 -2.11 0.82
CA CYS A 24 5.59 -3.46 0.29
C CYS A 24 4.35 -4.20 0.80
N PHE A 25 4.04 -4.07 2.09
CA PHE A 25 2.84 -4.65 2.69
C PHE A 25 1.56 -4.10 2.05
N GLY A 26 1.46 -2.78 1.87
CA GLY A 26 0.30 -2.14 1.26
C GLY A 26 0.06 -2.56 -0.19
N VAL A 27 1.11 -2.79 -0.99
CA VAL A 27 0.97 -3.33 -2.36
C VAL A 27 0.36 -4.73 -2.33
N THR A 28 0.89 -5.61 -1.46
CA THR A 28 0.36 -6.97 -1.29
C THR A 28 -1.09 -6.94 -0.82
N LEU A 29 -1.39 -6.16 0.22
CA LEU A 29 -2.72 -6.08 0.83
C LEU A 29 -3.79 -5.56 -0.16
N TYR A 30 -3.44 -4.59 -1.01
CA TYR A 30 -4.34 -4.09 -2.06
C TYR A 30 -4.69 -5.18 -3.08
N ASN A 31 -3.70 -5.99 -3.50
CA ASN A 31 -3.92 -7.10 -4.43
C ASN A 31 -4.76 -8.21 -3.79
N ASP A 32 -4.51 -8.50 -2.51
CA ASP A 32 -5.24 -9.53 -1.77
C ASP A 32 -6.70 -9.11 -1.56
N TYR A 33 -6.99 -7.83 -1.31
CA TYR A 33 -8.35 -7.32 -1.16
C TYR A 33 -9.28 -7.72 -2.32
N ALA A 34 -8.80 -7.75 -3.56
CA ALA A 34 -9.61 -8.18 -4.71
C ALA A 34 -10.02 -9.66 -4.64
N LYS A 35 -9.15 -10.50 -4.06
CA LYS A 35 -9.28 -11.96 -3.95
C LYS A 35 -9.93 -12.41 -2.63
N SER A 36 -10.00 -11.52 -1.64
CA SER A 36 -10.52 -11.80 -0.31
C SER A 36 -12.04 -12.00 -0.25
N ASP A 37 -12.47 -12.80 0.73
CA ASP A 37 -13.87 -12.98 1.11
C ASP A 37 -14.43 -11.76 1.89
N LYS A 38 -15.72 -11.77 2.21
CA LYS A 38 -16.37 -10.63 2.91
C LYS A 38 -15.75 -10.34 4.28
N PRO A 39 -15.51 -11.32 5.16
CA PRO A 39 -14.84 -11.08 6.44
C PRO A 39 -13.46 -10.45 6.29
N LEU A 40 -12.61 -11.01 5.42
CA LEU A 40 -11.25 -10.51 5.24
C LEU A 40 -11.24 -9.11 4.60
N LYS A 41 -12.18 -8.82 3.69
CA LYS A 41 -12.37 -7.46 3.17
C LYS A 41 -12.70 -6.46 4.27
N LYS A 42 -13.55 -6.82 5.23
CA LYS A 42 -13.88 -5.96 6.38
C LYS A 42 -12.65 -5.68 7.23
N SER A 43 -11.88 -6.72 7.57
CA SER A 43 -10.65 -6.57 8.36
C SER A 43 -9.59 -5.73 7.62
N ILE A 44 -9.44 -5.90 6.31
CA ILE A 44 -8.55 -5.06 5.50
C ILE A 44 -9.02 -3.60 5.52
N SER A 45 -10.32 -3.33 5.39
CA SER A 45 -10.86 -1.97 5.49
C SER A 45 -10.58 -1.33 6.85
N GLU A 46 -10.87 -2.03 7.95
CA GLU A 46 -10.62 -1.53 9.32
C GLU A 46 -9.13 -1.25 9.57
N PHE A 47 -8.25 -2.11 9.04
CA PHE A 47 -6.81 -1.90 9.09
C PHE A 47 -6.39 -0.64 8.33
N ILE A 48 -6.96 -0.40 7.14
CA ILE A 48 -6.63 0.79 6.34
C ILE A 48 -7.14 2.07 6.98
N ASP A 49 -8.32 2.05 7.61
CA ASP A 49 -8.82 3.20 8.37
C ASP A 49 -7.87 3.52 9.53
N SER A 50 -7.38 2.52 10.25
CA SER A 50 -6.39 2.70 11.32
C SER A 50 -5.04 3.20 10.79
N ALA A 51 -4.54 2.61 9.70
CA ALA A 51 -3.29 3.04 9.06
C ALA A 51 -3.39 4.48 8.53
N HIS A 52 -4.57 4.92 8.09
CA HIS A 52 -4.77 6.29 7.67
C HIS A 52 -4.62 7.29 8.84
N GLU A 53 -5.21 7.00 9.99
CA GLU A 53 -5.05 7.86 11.18
C GLU A 53 -3.61 7.83 11.70
N ASN A 54 -2.99 6.65 11.83
CA ASN A 54 -1.61 6.57 12.29
C ASN A 54 -0.62 7.25 11.32
N ALA A 55 -0.87 7.21 10.01
CA ALA A 55 -0.05 7.91 9.03
C ALA A 55 -0.09 9.44 9.24
N ARG A 56 -1.24 9.99 9.67
CA ARG A 56 -1.38 11.40 10.03
C ARG A 56 -0.64 11.75 11.32
N GLU A 57 -0.61 10.83 12.28
CA GLU A 57 0.15 10.97 13.53
C GLU A 57 1.66 10.82 13.34
N GLY A 58 2.09 10.38 12.15
CA GLY A 58 3.50 10.34 11.78
C GLY A 58 4.09 8.93 11.72
N GLU A 59 3.30 7.87 11.93
CA GLU A 59 3.79 6.50 11.92
C GLU A 59 4.30 6.11 10.52
N GLU A 60 5.61 5.82 10.44
CA GLU A 60 6.30 5.59 9.16
C GLU A 60 5.77 4.36 8.41
N PHE A 61 5.45 3.28 9.11
CA PHE A 61 4.89 2.07 8.50
C PHE A 61 3.55 2.39 7.81
N SER A 62 2.66 3.03 8.54
CA SER A 62 1.34 3.44 8.07
C SER A 62 1.41 4.43 6.89
N LYS A 63 2.35 5.39 6.91
CA LYS A 63 2.64 6.24 5.73
C LYS A 63 3.05 5.43 4.50
N GLY A 64 3.85 4.38 4.71
CA GLY A 64 4.24 3.43 3.67
C GLY A 64 3.02 2.73 3.06
N VAL A 65 2.16 2.15 3.91
CA VAL A 65 0.93 1.47 3.50
C VAL A 65 0.02 2.39 2.68
N MET A 66 -0.25 3.60 3.19
CA MET A 66 -1.13 4.56 2.51
C MET A 66 -0.54 5.05 1.17
N SER A 67 0.78 5.18 1.09
CA SER A 67 1.47 5.53 -0.16
C SER A 67 1.31 4.44 -1.22
N ALA A 68 1.42 3.17 -0.82
CA ALA A 68 1.21 2.03 -1.70
C ALA A 68 -0.24 1.96 -2.20
N TYR A 69 -1.22 2.10 -1.30
CA TYR A 69 -2.65 2.09 -1.65
C TYR A 69 -3.00 3.18 -2.68
N ARG A 70 -2.47 4.39 -2.50
CA ARG A 70 -2.65 5.49 -3.45
C ARG A 70 -2.06 5.15 -4.83
N ASP A 71 -0.85 4.60 -4.86
CA ASP A 71 -0.18 4.27 -6.12
C ASP A 71 -0.91 3.12 -6.85
N MET A 72 -1.37 2.11 -6.11
CA MET A 72 -2.20 1.02 -6.66
C MET A 72 -3.54 1.51 -7.21
N ALA A 73 -4.21 2.45 -6.51
CA ALA A 73 -5.43 3.07 -7.03
C ALA A 73 -5.18 3.89 -8.31
N ARG A 74 -3.99 4.49 -8.47
CA ARG A 74 -3.56 5.17 -9.70
C ARG A 74 -3.28 4.18 -10.83
N VAL A 75 -2.76 2.99 -10.53
CA VAL A 75 -2.64 1.91 -11.53
C VAL A 75 -4.03 1.47 -11.99
N ARG A 76 -4.97 1.22 -11.07
CA ARG A 76 -6.34 0.82 -11.40
C ARG A 76 -7.07 1.83 -12.28
N SER A 77 -6.83 3.12 -12.07
CA SER A 77 -7.41 4.19 -12.88
C SER A 77 -6.68 4.44 -14.21
N GLY A 78 -5.70 3.60 -14.56
CA GLY A 78 -4.92 3.72 -15.79
C GLY A 78 -3.92 4.88 -15.80
N LYS A 79 -3.75 5.59 -14.67
CA LYS A 79 -2.82 6.71 -14.56
C LYS A 79 -1.37 6.23 -14.47
N TYR A 80 -1.13 5.13 -13.74
CA TYR A 80 0.21 4.56 -13.51
C TYR A 80 0.36 3.17 -14.13
N LYS A 81 1.59 2.80 -14.47
CA LYS A 81 1.95 1.43 -14.84
C LYS A 81 2.21 0.62 -13.57
N PHE A 82 1.76 -0.64 -13.55
CA PHE A 82 2.19 -1.59 -12.53
C PHE A 82 3.66 -1.91 -12.79
#